data_AF-A0A9D0GC50-F1
#
_entry.id   AF-A0A9D0GC50-F1
#
_cell.length_a   1.000
_cell.length_b   1.000
_cell.length_c   1.000
_cell.angle_alpha   90.00
_cell.angle_beta   90.00
_cell.angle_gamma   90.00
#
_symmetry.space_group_name_H-M   'P 1'
#
loop_
_entity.id
_entity.type
_entity.pdbx_description
1 polymer ?
#
loop_
_entity_poly.entity_id
_entity_poly.type
_entity_poly.pdbx_seq_one_letter_code
_entity_poly.pdbx_strand_id
1 'polypeptide(L)'
;MLAQLRAQAARLDAQARELRQIINAVPEGVLLLDSEGYVVQANVTAQTYLTQVLDPGGSVTEQSLVGRRLTQLGDRQVEELLTSPPVSGLWHEIHTPTRVFQALAQPLSRSPDSPGWVLVLQDVTQSRDIQRRMRQQERLAALG
;
A
#
# COMPACT_ATOMS: atom_id res chain seq x y z
N MET A 1 29.42 2.99 -34.15
CA MET A 1 29.37 3.50 -32.76
C MET A 1 28.04 4.17 -32.41
N LEU A 2 27.53 5.14 -33.19
CA LEU A 2 26.25 5.83 -32.90
C LEU A 2 25.00 4.93 -32.85
N ALA A 3 24.96 3.83 -33.62
CA ALA A 3 23.86 2.87 -33.59
C ALA A 3 23.81 2.01 -32.30
N GLN A 4 24.98 1.69 -31.72
CA GLN A 4 25.06 0.95 -30.45
C GLN A 4 24.62 1.80 -29.26
N LEU A 5 24.95 3.11 -29.26
CA LEU A 5 24.51 4.04 -28.23
C LEU A 5 22.98 4.22 -28.24
N ARG A 6 22.38 4.34 -29.43
CA ARG A 6 20.90 4.44 -29.55
C ARG A 6 20.20 3.15 -29.12
N ALA A 7 20.78 1.97 -29.41
CA ALA A 7 20.21 0.69 -28.99
C ALA A 7 20.32 0.47 -27.47
N GLN A 8 21.40 0.94 -26.83
CA GLN A 8 21.52 0.93 -25.37
C GLN A 8 20.57 1.92 -24.70
N ALA A 9 20.45 3.14 -25.24
CA ALA A 9 19.49 4.13 -24.74
C ALA A 9 18.04 3.62 -24.86
N ALA A 10 17.68 3.00 -25.99
CA ALA A 10 16.35 2.40 -26.17
C ALA A 10 16.09 1.21 -25.25
N ARG A 11 17.11 0.40 -24.92
CA ARG A 11 17.01 -0.68 -23.93
C ARG A 11 16.84 -0.16 -22.51
N LEU A 12 17.59 0.88 -22.13
CA LEU A 12 17.44 1.52 -20.82
C LEU A 12 16.07 2.18 -20.67
N ASP A 13 15.56 2.83 -21.72
CA ASP A 13 14.21 3.40 -21.72
C ASP A 13 13.11 2.33 -21.71
N ALA A 14 13.31 1.20 -22.39
CA ALA A 14 12.37 0.08 -22.35
C ALA A 14 12.35 -0.60 -20.98
N GLN A 15 13.51 -0.82 -20.36
CA GLN A 15 13.62 -1.35 -18.99
C GLN A 15 13.05 -0.37 -17.96
N ALA A 16 13.27 0.93 -18.13
CA ALA A 16 12.67 1.96 -17.27
C ALA A 16 11.14 2.04 -17.46
N ARG A 17 10.63 1.81 -18.68
CA ARG A 17 9.18 1.72 -18.94
C ARG A 17 8.56 0.44 -18.41
N GLU A 18 9.26 -0.69 -18.46
CA GLU A 18 8.81 -1.97 -17.89
C GLU A 18 8.80 -1.92 -16.36
N LEU A 19 9.85 -1.37 -15.74
CA LEU A 19 9.86 -1.04 -14.31
C LEU A 19 8.74 -0.06 -13.94
N ARG A 20 8.53 1.00 -14.75
CA ARG A 20 7.39 1.92 -14.55
C ARG A 20 6.04 1.25 -14.80
N GLN A 21 5.90 0.24 -15.65
CA GLN A 21 4.63 -0.47 -15.89
C GLN A 21 4.33 -1.48 -14.77
N ILE A 22 5.36 -2.09 -14.17
CA ILE A 22 5.24 -2.89 -12.94
C ILE A 22 4.89 -1.98 -11.75
N ILE A 23 5.47 -0.78 -11.68
CA ILE A 23 5.15 0.26 -10.67
C ILE A 23 3.79 0.95 -10.94
N ASN A 24 3.35 1.08 -12.19
CA ASN A 24 2.08 1.71 -12.59
C ASN A 24 0.90 0.72 -12.70
N ALA A 25 1.16 -0.58 -12.52
CA ALA A 25 0.11 -1.59 -12.30
C ALA A 25 -0.36 -1.63 -10.83
N VAL A 26 -0.06 -0.58 -10.06
CA VAL A 26 -0.34 -0.49 -8.63
C VAL A 26 -1.64 0.29 -8.39
N PRO A 27 -2.79 -0.41 -8.23
CA PRO A 27 -4.03 0.16 -7.71
C PRO A 27 -3.94 0.27 -6.17
N GLU A 28 -2.86 0.85 -5.65
CA GLU A 28 -2.66 0.99 -4.20
C GLU A 28 -3.19 2.34 -3.71
N GLY A 29 -3.78 2.29 -2.52
CA GLY A 29 -4.17 3.46 -1.78
C GLY A 29 -2.92 4.14 -1.22
N VAL A 30 -2.60 5.33 -1.68
CA VAL A 30 -1.51 6.15 -1.13
C VAL A 30 -2.12 7.27 -0.31
N LEU A 31 -1.69 7.38 0.95
CA LEU A 31 -2.03 8.50 1.83
C LEU A 31 -0.78 9.08 2.48
N LEU A 32 -0.84 10.39 2.72
CA LEU A 32 0.18 11.17 3.39
C LEU A 32 -0.36 11.56 4.77
N LEU A 33 0.44 11.25 5.79
CA LEU A 33 0.22 11.61 7.17
C LEU A 33 1.25 12.65 7.61
N ASP A 34 0.86 13.55 8.51
CA ASP A 34 1.81 14.38 9.25
C ASP A 34 2.45 13.62 10.43
N SER A 35 3.27 14.32 11.21
CA SER A 35 3.96 13.76 12.38
C SER A 35 3.02 13.32 13.51
N GLU A 36 1.79 13.82 13.55
CA GLU A 36 0.80 13.50 14.58
C GLU A 36 -0.21 12.43 14.12
N GLY A 37 -0.10 11.98 12.87
CA GLY A 37 -0.96 10.96 12.25
C GLY A 37 -2.23 11.51 11.59
N TYR A 38 -2.28 12.81 11.28
CA TYR A 38 -3.40 13.38 10.52
C TYR A 38 -3.22 13.18 9.02
N VAL A 39 -4.30 12.84 8.33
CA VAL A 39 -4.31 12.74 6.86
C VAL A 39 -4.17 14.10 6.24
N VAL A 40 -2.99 14.36 5.65
CA VAL A 40 -2.73 15.55 4.85
C VAL A 40 -3.28 15.38 3.44
N GLN A 41 -3.13 14.17 2.87
CA GLN A 41 -3.59 13.87 1.52
C GLN A 41 -3.87 12.38 1.34
N ALA A 42 -4.79 12.02 0.45
CA ALA A 42 -5.03 10.65 0.05
C ALA A 42 -5.43 10.60 -1.43
N ASN A 43 -4.95 9.60 -2.18
CA ASN A 43 -5.46 9.34 -3.53
C ASN A 43 -6.87 8.73 -3.47
N VAL A 44 -7.60 8.75 -4.58
CA VAL A 44 -8.99 8.24 -4.65
C VAL A 44 -9.09 6.78 -4.18
N THR A 45 -8.10 5.95 -4.53
CA THR A 45 -8.01 4.57 -4.07
C THR A 45 -7.86 4.47 -2.54
N ALA A 46 -6.99 5.28 -1.93
CA ALA A 46 -6.84 5.34 -0.48
C ALA A 46 -8.12 5.84 0.18
N GLN A 47 -8.80 6.83 -0.39
CA GLN A 47 -10.08 7.29 0.14
C GLN A 47 -11.12 6.16 0.13
N THR A 48 -11.17 5.39 -0.95
CA THR A 48 -12.05 4.22 -1.07
C THR A 48 -11.69 3.12 -0.07
N TYR A 49 -10.40 2.81 0.12
CA TYR A 49 -9.96 1.81 1.09
C TYR A 49 -10.13 2.28 2.53
N LEU A 50 -9.81 3.54 2.84
CA LEU A 50 -9.92 4.12 4.17
C LEU A 50 -11.38 4.16 4.63
N THR A 51 -12.34 4.51 3.78
CA THR A 51 -13.76 4.45 4.17
C THR A 51 -14.20 3.03 4.52
N GLN A 52 -13.68 2.01 3.81
CA GLN A 52 -13.97 0.59 4.08
C GLN A 52 -13.23 0.03 5.31
N VAL A 53 -12.00 0.48 5.56
CA VAL A 53 -11.12 -0.02 6.63
C VAL A 53 -11.34 0.70 7.96
N LEU A 54 -11.58 2.01 7.93
CA LEU A 54 -11.79 2.83 9.14
C LEU A 54 -13.21 2.70 9.68
N ASP A 55 -14.19 2.48 8.81
CA ASP A 55 -15.58 2.50 9.21
C ASP A 55 -16.46 1.58 8.36
N PRO A 56 -16.47 0.28 8.66
CA PRO A 56 -17.43 -0.64 8.06
C PRO A 56 -18.91 -0.27 8.34
N GLY A 57 -19.18 0.70 9.23
CA GLY A 57 -20.51 1.23 9.56
C GLY A 57 -20.90 2.55 8.88
N GLY A 58 -20.02 3.16 8.06
CA GLY A 58 -20.39 4.24 7.12
C GLY A 58 -20.47 5.68 7.65
N SER A 59 -19.93 6.00 8.83
CA SER A 59 -19.80 7.39 9.33
C SER A 59 -18.63 8.17 8.72
N VAL A 60 -17.66 7.51 8.08
CA VAL A 60 -16.53 8.19 7.42
C VAL A 60 -16.83 8.41 5.94
N THR A 61 -16.91 9.67 5.52
CA THR A 61 -17.06 10.09 4.11
C THR A 61 -15.74 10.59 3.55
N GLU A 62 -15.56 10.53 2.22
CA GLU A 62 -14.33 10.95 1.52
C GLU A 62 -13.92 12.40 1.87
N GLN A 63 -14.87 13.34 1.94
CA GLN A 63 -14.60 14.73 2.36
C GLN A 63 -14.14 14.87 3.82
N SER A 64 -14.44 13.91 4.70
CA SER A 64 -14.08 13.95 6.12
C SER A 64 -12.71 13.28 6.40
N LEU A 65 -12.03 12.76 5.38
CA LEU A 65 -10.75 12.09 5.55
C LEU A 65 -9.60 13.07 5.77
N VAL A 66 -9.54 14.17 5.01
CA VAL A 66 -8.46 15.16 5.13
C VAL A 66 -8.59 15.91 6.46
N GLY A 67 -7.49 15.99 7.22
CA GLY A 67 -7.45 16.57 8.55
C GLY A 67 -7.98 15.66 9.66
N ARG A 68 -8.34 14.40 9.35
CA ARG A 68 -8.70 13.40 10.37
C ARG A 68 -7.45 12.71 10.90
N ARG A 69 -7.39 12.49 12.21
CA ARG A 69 -6.36 11.67 12.85
C ARG A 69 -6.65 10.19 12.63
N LEU A 70 -5.69 9.45 12.09
CA LEU A 70 -5.77 7.99 11.99
C LEU A 70 -5.07 7.35 13.19
N THR A 71 -5.84 6.72 14.06
CA THR A 71 -5.32 5.96 15.21
C THR A 71 -5.34 4.45 14.95
N GLN A 72 -6.27 3.98 14.11
CA GLN A 72 -6.46 2.56 13.83
C GLN A 72 -6.80 2.36 12.35
N LEU A 73 -6.29 1.27 11.76
CA LEU A 73 -6.64 0.78 10.45
C LEU A 73 -7.00 -0.71 10.59
N GLY A 74 -8.30 -1.03 10.48
CA GLY A 74 -8.78 -2.40 10.66
C GLY A 74 -8.42 -2.96 12.05
N ASP A 75 -7.69 -4.06 12.09
CA ASP A 75 -7.21 -4.73 13.31
C ASP A 75 -5.89 -4.16 13.88
N ARG A 76 -5.30 -3.12 13.27
CA ARG A 76 -3.99 -2.58 13.66
C ARG A 76 -4.02 -1.12 14.09
N GLN A 77 -3.19 -0.76 15.06
CA GLN A 77 -2.94 0.65 15.40
C GLN A 77 -2.00 1.28 14.37
N VAL A 78 -2.26 2.53 14.00
CA VAL A 78 -1.45 3.23 12.99
C VAL A 78 -0.03 3.43 13.50
N GLU A 79 0.13 3.71 14.80
CA GLU A 79 1.42 3.86 15.46
C GLU A 79 2.32 2.63 15.33
N GLU A 80 1.73 1.42 15.27
CA GLU A 80 2.47 0.16 15.03
C GLU A 80 2.94 0.02 13.58
N LEU A 81 2.28 0.69 12.64
CA LEU A 81 2.67 0.73 11.23
C LEU A 81 3.77 1.77 11.01
N LEU A 82 3.71 2.90 11.73
CA LEU A 82 4.66 4.02 11.64
C LEU A 82 5.95 3.75 12.45
N THR A 83 6.54 2.57 12.30
CA THR A 83 7.78 2.23 13.02
C THR A 83 9.00 2.83 12.33
N SER A 84 9.80 3.60 13.08
CA SER A 84 11.11 4.12 12.64
C SER A 84 12.23 3.57 13.53
N PRO A 85 13.35 3.07 12.94
CA PRO A 85 13.49 2.79 11.53
C PRO A 85 12.61 1.58 11.16
N PRO A 86 11.88 1.62 10.04
CA PRO A 86 11.22 0.43 9.55
C PRO A 86 12.30 -0.61 9.30
N VAL A 87 12.06 -1.85 9.71
CA VAL A 87 12.83 -2.96 9.13
C VAL A 87 12.51 -2.90 7.64
N SER A 88 13.44 -2.34 6.86
CA SER A 88 13.23 -1.87 5.49
C SER A 88 12.34 -2.82 4.68
N GLY A 89 11.16 -2.35 4.27
CA GLY A 89 10.26 -3.08 3.37
C GLY A 89 9.34 -4.12 4.02
N LEU A 90 9.15 -4.11 5.34
CA LEU A 90 8.17 -5.00 5.97
C LEU A 90 6.74 -4.50 5.71
N TRP A 91 5.99 -5.24 4.90
CA TRP A 91 4.56 -5.04 4.73
C TRP A 91 3.82 -5.55 5.97
N HIS A 92 2.98 -4.70 6.54
CA HIS A 92 2.09 -5.05 7.65
C HIS A 92 0.74 -5.49 7.10
N GLU A 93 0.26 -6.66 7.51
CA GLU A 93 -1.05 -7.16 7.09
C GLU A 93 -2.15 -6.65 8.02
N ILE A 94 -3.13 -5.97 7.44
CA ILE A 94 -4.31 -5.42 8.09
C ILE A 94 -5.51 -6.28 7.67
N HIS A 95 -6.20 -6.83 8.66
CA HIS A 95 -7.40 -7.63 8.46
C HIS A 95 -8.65 -6.81 8.74
N THR A 96 -9.61 -6.94 7.83
CA THR A 96 -10.99 -6.52 8.03
C THR A 96 -11.90 -7.73 7.87
N PRO A 97 -13.18 -7.68 8.30
CA PRO A 97 -14.08 -8.82 8.17
C PRO A 97 -14.24 -9.34 6.73
N THR A 98 -14.08 -8.47 5.72
CA THR A 98 -14.33 -8.79 4.30
C THR A 98 -13.09 -8.75 3.42
N ARG A 99 -12.02 -8.10 3.85
CA ARG A 99 -10.83 -7.81 3.03
C ARG A 99 -9.55 -7.87 3.82
N VAL A 100 -8.46 -8.11 3.11
CA VAL A 100 -7.10 -8.13 3.66
C VAL A 100 -6.27 -7.11 2.91
N PHE A 101 -5.66 -6.19 3.66
CA PHE A 101 -4.80 -5.15 3.13
C PHE A 101 -3.37 -5.37 3.60
N GLN A 102 -2.40 -4.94 2.79
CA GLN A 102 -1.02 -4.79 3.20
C GLN A 102 -0.67 -3.31 3.24
N ALA A 103 -0.01 -2.90 4.32
CA ALA A 103 0.39 -1.53 4.56
C ALA A 103 1.91 -1.40 4.63
N LEU A 104 2.44 -0.40 3.95
CA LEU A 104 3.84 -0.02 4.03
C LEU A 104 3.94 1.45 4.44
N ALA A 105 4.59 1.72 5.56
CA ALA A 105 4.86 3.08 6.03
C ALA A 105 6.30 3.48 5.68
N GLN A 106 6.45 4.59 4.98
CA GLN A 106 7.74 5.17 4.65
C GLN A 106 7.83 6.59 5.23
N PRO A 107 8.85 6.89 6.06
CA PRO A 107 9.03 8.24 6.57
C PRO A 107 9.38 9.20 5.43
N LEU A 108 8.72 10.34 5.40
CA LEU A 108 8.97 11.43 4.48
C LEU A 108 9.77 12.51 5.21
N SER A 109 11.09 12.48 5.05
CA SER A 109 12.00 13.49 5.59
C SER A 109 11.89 14.80 4.81
N ARG A 110 10.80 15.56 5.00
CA ARG A 110 10.66 16.92 4.44
C ARG A 110 11.46 17.96 5.23
N SER A 111 11.65 17.75 6.53
CA SER A 111 12.46 18.58 7.44
C SER A 111 12.68 17.81 8.76
N PRO A 112 13.80 17.98 9.48
CA PRO A 112 14.02 17.35 10.79
C PRO A 112 12.93 17.65 11.83
N ASP A 113 12.23 18.78 11.72
CA ASP A 113 11.22 19.21 12.70
C ASP A 113 9.78 18.78 12.36
N SER A 114 9.53 18.17 11.19
CA SER A 114 8.20 17.68 10.81
C SER A 114 8.32 16.43 9.93
N PRO A 115 8.61 15.26 10.54
CA PRO A 115 8.61 14.00 9.83
C PRO A 115 7.19 13.63 9.44
N GLY A 116 6.87 13.73 8.15
CA GLY A 116 5.63 13.17 7.61
C GLY A 116 5.79 11.67 7.34
N TRP A 117 4.70 10.98 7.07
CA TRP A 117 4.69 9.57 6.69
C TRP A 117 3.88 9.36 5.43
N VAL A 118 4.43 8.59 4.49
CA VAL A 118 3.66 8.06 3.36
C VAL A 118 3.25 6.64 3.74
N LEU A 119 1.95 6.39 3.77
CA LEU A 119 1.40 5.06 3.94
C LEU A 119 0.83 4.58 2.60
N VAL A 120 1.28 3.39 2.19
CA VAL A 120 0.81 2.70 0.99
C VAL A 120 -0.02 1.51 1.42
N LEU A 121 -1.23 1.39 0.88
CA LEU A 121 -2.21 0.36 1.17
C LEU A 121 -2.51 -0.46 -0.08
N GLN A 122 -2.28 -1.77 -0.01
CA GLN A 122 -2.56 -2.71 -1.08
C GLN A 122 -3.67 -3.67 -0.68
N ASP A 123 -4.73 -3.80 -1.48
CA ASP A 123 -5.72 -4.86 -1.30
C ASP A 123 -5.16 -6.17 -1.87
N VAL A 124 -4.94 -7.15 -1.00
CA VAL A 124 -4.41 -8.48 -1.36
C VAL A 124 -5.46 -9.58 -1.22
N THR A 125 -6.73 -9.22 -1.05
CA THR A 125 -7.83 -10.16 -0.78
C THR A 125 -7.93 -11.24 -1.88
N GLN A 126 -7.95 -10.82 -3.15
CA GLN A 126 -8.08 -11.74 -4.27
C GLN A 126 -6.85 -12.65 -4.43
N SER A 127 -5.64 -12.09 -4.28
CA SER A 127 -4.39 -12.86 -4.35
C SER A 127 -4.33 -13.91 -3.25
N ARG A 128 -4.76 -13.58 -2.03
CA ARG A 128 -4.87 -14.51 -0.91
C ARG A 128 -5.89 -15.62 -1.18
N ASP A 129 -7.04 -15.29 -1.77
CA ASP A 129 -8.06 -16.29 -2.14
C ASP A 129 -7.56 -17.29 -3.18
N ILE A 130 -6.88 -16.81 -4.22
CA ILE A 130 -6.31 -17.67 -5.27
C ILE A 130 -5.26 -18.61 -4.66
N GLN A 131 -4.35 -18.08 -3.83
CA GLN A 131 -3.34 -18.89 -3.14
C GLN A 131 -3.95 -19.93 -2.19
N ARG A 132 -5.05 -19.60 -1.50
CA ARG A 132 -5.77 -20.57 -0.66
C ARG A 132 -6.35 -21.71 -1.49
N ARG A 133 -7.01 -21.39 -2.61
CA ARG A 133 -7.61 -22.39 -3.51
C ARG A 133 -6.56 -23.32 -4.12
N MET A 134 -5.43 -22.79 -4.57
CA MET A 134 -4.32 -23.60 -5.11
C MET A 134 -3.77 -24.57 -4.06
N ARG A 135 -3.46 -24.09 -2.84
CA ARG A 135 -2.96 -24.96 -1.75
C ARG A 135 -3.93 -26.07 -1.37
N GLN A 136 -5.23 -25.81 -1.46
CA GLN A 136 -6.25 -26.81 -1.18
C GLN A 136 -6.31 -27.90 -2.26
N GLN A 137 -6.13 -27.52 -3.54
CA GLN A 137 -6.05 -28.48 -4.65
C GLN A 137 -4.78 -29.34 -4.59
N GLU A 138 -3.61 -28.75 -4.28
CA GLU A 138 -2.35 -29.48 -4.14
C GLU A 138 -2.40 -30.55 -3.04
N ARG A 139 -3.04 -30.25 -1.90
CA ARG A 139 -3.22 -31.24 -0.82
C ARG A 139 -4.10 -32.41 -1.22
N LEU A 140 -5.12 -32.18 -2.04
CA LEU A 140 -6.02 -33.23 -2.50
C LEU A 140 -5.36 -34.11 -3.57
N ALA A 141 -4.55 -33.51 -4.45
CA ALA A 141 -3.77 -34.25 -5.46
C ALA A 141 -2.62 -35.07 -4.85
N ALA A 142 -2.06 -34.65 -3.71
CA ALA A 142 -1.00 -35.36 -3.01
C ALA A 142 -1.48 -36.55 -2.15
N LEU A 143 -2.80 -36.74 -2.01
CA LEU A 143 -3.42 -37.81 -1.20
C LEU A 143 -4.14 -38.86 -2.05
N GLY A 144 -4.16 -38.73 -3.38
CA GLY A 144 -4.67 -39.73 -4.34
C GLY A 144 -3.53 -40.40 -5.08
#